data_AF-A0A2N2JHS6-F1
#
_entry.id   AF-A0A2N2JHS6-F1
#
_cell.length_a   1.000
_cell.length_b   1.000
_cell.length_c   1.000
_cell.angle_alpha   90.00
_cell.angle_beta   90.00
_cell.angle_gamma   90.00
#
_symmetry.space_group_name_H-M   'P 1'
#
loop_
_entity.id
_entity.type
_entity.pdbx_description
1 polymer ?
#
loop_
_entity_poly.entity_id
_entity_poly.type
_entity_poly.pdbx_seq_one_letter_code
_entity_poly.pdbx_strand_id
1 'polypeptide(L)'
;MIRHILAVSVALALLAPAAARAASWVLPPEAAVEVGRLVGNDHPLSGGQTVAAAIDGDRVLVTLSTGDAAVTRVTLRHPGRGEAGAEVIGGFVVSPEPGPVDAALLVELLTRMRASGAEVRWIDASAGARGGHEHVAADITAALRALDLGDDADARALLDELPGGLSVRERLNAARAWRRLAEPERVTALVAGLETAGPGPAAAAAALTGSVTTADEVLALAQGEDPCVLGDAADAFAELALGEEARALAEAIRTRSPGCVAAWTREIRERLQLGDLVGAGAALDDALTRFPGDPSITALRVSLLAASEPSAATVDALAAIARGAPAAPKRLRALAAALAALPEPDRAARLRTYAEALARDPADVVARWVVGSAALDDGDQRRAREVLEPLSQALPGVPAVAVALAIADFELGDSAGALARLDAAAGAPELDPTTDYVRAEILRDTDRPAALRALERYTRGCLSVGCSDAAREERAATLTQLVTRCLAEEVPVCEGDWEHPRAVAAVEAPVEAPAPAPPPPPPPAAAPPPADPSDGTPLAWLLGLSALLALTGVWAVFRRRRR
;
A
#
# COMPACT_ATOMS: atom_id res chain seq x y z
N MET A 1 -61.12 31.07 -13.20
CA MET A 1 -60.92 30.04 -14.24
C MET A 1 -59.43 29.75 -14.33
N ILE A 2 -59.07 28.46 -14.34
CA ILE A 2 -57.70 27.90 -14.37
C ILE A 2 -56.97 27.90 -13.00
N ARG A 3 -57.47 27.03 -12.12
CA ARG A 3 -56.68 26.29 -11.12
C ARG A 3 -57.09 24.83 -11.33
N HIS A 4 -56.20 24.01 -11.91
CA HIS A 4 -56.17 22.53 -11.91
C HIS A 4 -55.31 22.10 -13.11
N ILE A 5 -54.10 21.60 -12.85
CA ILE A 5 -53.29 20.60 -13.59
C ILE A 5 -51.91 20.65 -12.90
N LEU A 6 -51.73 19.87 -11.85
CA LEU A 6 -50.43 19.46 -11.27
C LEU A 6 -50.71 18.50 -10.11
N ALA A 7 -51.22 17.33 -10.46
CA ALA A 7 -51.23 16.14 -9.64
C ALA A 7 -51.31 14.95 -10.60
N VAL A 8 -50.70 13.83 -10.24
CA VAL A 8 -50.48 12.61 -11.07
C VAL A 8 -49.16 12.60 -11.84
N SER A 9 -48.05 12.35 -11.12
CA SER A 9 -46.85 11.67 -11.65
C SER A 9 -46.03 10.97 -10.55
N VAL A 10 -46.62 10.64 -9.40
CA VAL A 10 -45.93 9.89 -8.32
C VAL A 10 -46.83 8.76 -7.88
N ALA A 11 -46.71 7.58 -8.52
CA ALA A 11 -47.09 6.26 -7.98
C ALA A 11 -47.03 5.21 -9.11
N LEU A 12 -45.85 4.89 -9.63
CA LEU A 12 -45.65 3.64 -10.39
C LEU A 12 -44.16 3.21 -10.38
N ALA A 13 -43.60 3.02 -9.20
CA ALA A 13 -42.22 2.53 -9.04
C ALA A 13 -42.05 1.52 -7.87
N LEU A 14 -43.13 0.93 -7.35
CA LEU A 14 -43.05 0.01 -6.22
C LEU A 14 -43.83 -1.26 -6.52
N LEU A 15 -43.28 -2.14 -7.36
CA LEU A 15 -43.54 -3.58 -7.44
C LEU A 15 -42.48 -4.22 -8.36
N ALA A 16 -41.20 -3.87 -8.19
CA ALA A 16 -40.17 -4.79 -8.64
C ALA A 16 -40.19 -5.96 -7.64
N PRO A 17 -40.31 -7.24 -8.06
CA PRO A 17 -40.11 -8.35 -7.15
C PRO A 17 -38.74 -8.15 -6.51
N ALA A 18 -38.66 -8.21 -5.18
CA ALA A 18 -37.39 -8.26 -4.49
C ALA A 18 -36.59 -9.37 -5.16
N ALA A 19 -35.58 -9.00 -5.95
CA ALA A 19 -34.69 -9.98 -6.54
C ALA A 19 -34.14 -10.75 -5.35
N ALA A 20 -34.52 -12.02 -5.23
CA ALA A 20 -34.01 -12.88 -4.18
C ALA A 20 -32.49 -12.78 -4.27
N ARG A 21 -31.86 -12.19 -3.24
CA ARG A 21 -30.40 -12.17 -3.14
C ARG A 21 -30.00 -13.64 -3.24
N ALA A 22 -29.34 -14.00 -4.34
CA ALA A 22 -28.85 -15.34 -4.53
C ALA A 22 -27.98 -15.65 -3.30
N ALA A 23 -28.29 -16.73 -2.59
CA ALA A 23 -27.52 -17.15 -1.43
C ALA A 23 -26.03 -17.19 -1.82
N SER A 24 -25.21 -16.46 -1.07
CA SER A 24 -23.77 -16.39 -1.27
C SER A 24 -23.15 -17.59 -0.58
N TRP A 25 -23.00 -18.69 -1.30
CA TRP A 25 -22.32 -19.88 -0.81
C TRP A 25 -20.81 -19.69 -0.89
N VAL A 26 -20.10 -19.97 0.20
CA VAL A 26 -18.64 -19.93 0.27
C VAL A 26 -18.11 -21.24 0.81
N LEU A 27 -16.88 -21.57 0.42
CA LEU A 27 -16.13 -22.66 1.05
C LEU A 27 -15.32 -22.08 2.21
N PRO A 28 -15.38 -22.69 3.39
CA PRO A 28 -14.51 -22.26 4.47
C PRO A 28 -13.05 -22.71 4.20
N PRO A 29 -12.04 -22.03 4.76
CA PRO A 29 -10.64 -22.38 4.53
C PRO A 29 -10.29 -23.83 4.90
N GLU A 30 -10.92 -24.40 5.93
CA GLU A 30 -10.72 -25.79 6.34
C GLU A 30 -11.09 -26.80 5.24
N ALA A 31 -11.99 -26.44 4.31
CA ALA A 31 -12.35 -27.28 3.18
C ALA A 31 -11.19 -27.52 2.20
N ALA A 32 -10.06 -26.82 2.33
CA ALA A 32 -8.91 -26.98 1.45
C ALA A 32 -8.36 -28.42 1.44
N VAL A 33 -8.41 -29.11 2.59
CA VAL A 33 -7.94 -30.50 2.70
C VAL A 33 -8.87 -31.45 1.95
N GLU A 34 -10.18 -31.31 2.12
CA GLU A 34 -11.18 -32.12 1.42
C GLU A 34 -11.19 -31.81 -0.08
N VAL A 35 -11.04 -30.54 -0.47
CA VAL A 35 -10.89 -30.13 -1.87
C VAL A 35 -9.64 -30.75 -2.48
N GLY A 36 -8.50 -30.70 -1.78
CA GLY A 36 -7.25 -31.33 -2.22
C GLY A 36 -7.40 -32.84 -2.41
N ARG A 37 -8.11 -33.51 -1.50
CA ARG A 37 -8.43 -34.95 -1.60
C ARG A 37 -9.39 -35.25 -2.76
N LEU A 38 -10.38 -34.38 -2.98
CA LEU A 38 -11.37 -34.49 -4.05
C LEU A 38 -10.71 -34.41 -5.43
N VAL A 39 -9.79 -33.47 -5.64
CA VAL A 39 -9.08 -33.32 -6.92
C VAL A 39 -7.84 -34.23 -7.03
N GLY A 40 -7.38 -34.78 -5.92
CA GLY A 40 -6.22 -35.65 -5.79
C GLY A 40 -4.90 -34.95 -6.04
N ASN A 41 -4.63 -33.87 -5.30
CA ASN A 41 -3.36 -33.11 -5.38
C ASN A 41 -2.11 -34.00 -5.17
N ASP A 42 -2.25 -35.11 -4.44
CA ASP A 42 -1.13 -35.98 -4.06
C ASP A 42 -0.73 -36.98 -5.17
N HIS A 43 -1.50 -37.05 -6.25
CA HIS A 43 -1.27 -38.00 -7.34
C HIS A 43 -1.35 -37.29 -8.70
N PRO A 44 -0.30 -37.36 -9.53
CA PRO A 44 -0.36 -36.76 -10.87
C PRO A 44 -1.46 -37.41 -11.72
N LEU A 45 -2.01 -36.66 -12.66
CA LEU A 45 -2.87 -37.22 -13.73
C LEU A 45 -2.01 -37.97 -14.76
N SER A 46 -2.64 -38.76 -15.63
CA SER A 46 -1.96 -39.47 -16.70
C SER A 46 -1.18 -38.51 -17.60
N GLY A 47 0.09 -38.82 -17.89
CA GLY A 47 1.00 -37.89 -18.57
C GLY A 47 1.84 -37.02 -17.63
N GLY A 48 1.77 -37.24 -16.30
CA GLY A 48 2.64 -36.59 -15.33
C GLY A 48 2.23 -35.17 -14.96
N GLN A 49 0.97 -34.78 -15.18
CA GLN A 49 0.51 -33.45 -14.80
C GLN A 49 0.28 -33.34 -13.30
N THR A 50 0.72 -32.22 -12.75
CA THR A 50 0.39 -31.82 -11.39
C THR A 50 -0.99 -31.17 -11.35
N VAL A 51 -1.71 -31.46 -10.28
CA VAL A 51 -3.01 -30.85 -9.97
C VAL A 51 -2.79 -29.96 -8.76
N ALA A 52 -3.17 -28.68 -8.88
CA ALA A 52 -3.21 -27.75 -7.76
C ALA A 52 -4.63 -27.19 -7.65
N ALA A 53 -5.16 -27.10 -6.44
CA ALA A 53 -6.44 -26.46 -6.17
C ALA A 53 -6.27 -25.32 -5.17
N ALA A 54 -6.90 -24.18 -5.46
CA ALA A 54 -6.95 -23.04 -4.57
C ALA A 54 -8.42 -22.60 -4.37
N ILE A 55 -8.82 -22.39 -3.12
CA ILE A 55 -10.14 -21.80 -2.79
C ILE A 55 -10.03 -20.28 -3.01
N ASP A 56 -10.92 -19.73 -3.83
CA ASP A 56 -11.05 -18.31 -4.14
C ASP A 56 -12.50 -17.88 -3.85
N GLY A 57 -12.78 -17.64 -2.57
CA GLY A 57 -14.11 -17.22 -2.09
C GLY A 57 -15.22 -18.24 -2.37
N ASP A 58 -16.02 -17.99 -3.41
CA ASP A 58 -17.19 -18.79 -3.79
C ASP A 58 -16.90 -19.88 -4.84
N ARG A 59 -15.62 -20.11 -5.16
CA ARG A 59 -15.16 -21.08 -6.15
C ARG A 59 -13.83 -21.72 -5.77
N VAL A 60 -13.52 -22.84 -6.42
CA VAL A 60 -12.19 -23.46 -6.39
C VAL A 60 -11.58 -23.37 -7.78
N LEU A 61 -10.38 -22.82 -7.87
CA LEU A 61 -9.57 -22.81 -9.08
C LEU A 61 -8.67 -24.03 -9.08
N VAL A 62 -8.95 -24.98 -9.98
CA VAL A 62 -8.10 -26.15 -10.21
C VAL A 62 -7.21 -25.87 -11.41
N THR A 63 -5.91 -25.96 -11.19
CA THR A 63 -4.86 -25.72 -12.15
C THR A 63 -4.21 -27.06 -12.49
N LEU A 64 -4.22 -27.41 -13.77
CA LEU A 64 -3.58 -28.62 -14.31
C LEU A 64 -2.38 -28.16 -15.15
N SER A 65 -1.18 -28.62 -14.83
CA SER A 65 0.04 -28.25 -15.56
C SER A 65 0.85 -29.46 -16.02
N THR A 66 1.38 -29.40 -17.25
CA THR A 66 2.24 -30.43 -17.84
C THR A 66 3.69 -29.93 -17.89
N GLY A 67 4.43 -30.05 -16.78
CA GLY A 67 5.79 -29.48 -16.71
C GLY A 67 5.79 -27.96 -16.99
N ASP A 68 6.60 -27.51 -17.94
CA ASP A 68 6.79 -26.08 -18.27
C ASP A 68 5.76 -25.49 -19.24
N ALA A 69 4.82 -26.28 -19.79
CA ALA A 69 3.92 -25.78 -20.84
C ALA A 69 2.47 -26.28 -20.71
N ALA A 70 1.56 -25.31 -20.93
CA ALA A 70 0.10 -25.38 -20.85
C ALA A 70 -0.47 -25.55 -19.44
N VAL A 71 -1.16 -24.48 -19.01
CA VAL A 71 -1.93 -24.43 -17.77
C VAL A 71 -3.41 -24.50 -18.15
N THR A 72 -4.06 -25.61 -17.84
CA THR A 72 -5.52 -25.74 -17.98
C THR A 72 -6.17 -25.35 -16.66
N ARG A 73 -7.18 -24.47 -16.71
CA ARG A 73 -7.93 -24.05 -15.53
C ARG A 73 -9.36 -24.56 -15.55
N VAL A 74 -9.77 -25.17 -14.45
CA VAL A 74 -11.12 -25.65 -14.21
C VAL A 74 -11.64 -24.95 -12.97
N THR A 75 -12.83 -24.37 -13.05
CA THR A 75 -13.47 -23.74 -11.89
C THR A 75 -14.51 -24.71 -11.31
N LEU A 76 -14.41 -25.01 -10.01
CA LEU A 76 -15.46 -25.70 -9.27
C LEU A 76 -16.32 -24.67 -8.55
N ARG A 77 -17.65 -24.77 -8.64
CA ARG A 77 -18.60 -23.82 -8.06
C ARG A 77 -19.67 -24.53 -7.23
N HIS A 78 -20.36 -23.78 -6.36
CA HIS A 78 -21.51 -24.30 -5.63
C HIS A 78 -22.60 -24.82 -6.60
N PRO A 79 -23.33 -25.91 -6.28
CA PRO A 79 -24.34 -26.47 -7.18
C PRO A 79 -25.44 -25.48 -7.57
N GLY A 80 -25.79 -24.58 -6.67
CA GLY A 80 -26.77 -23.50 -6.94
C GLY A 80 -26.29 -22.42 -7.91
N ARG A 81 -25.03 -22.45 -8.36
CA ARG A 81 -24.47 -21.54 -9.37
C ARG A 81 -24.30 -22.20 -10.75
N GLY A 82 -24.60 -23.50 -10.86
CA GLY A 82 -24.52 -24.23 -12.13
C GLY A 82 -25.68 -23.92 -13.07
N GLU A 83 -25.48 -24.15 -14.36
CA GLU A 83 -26.58 -24.20 -15.32
C GLU A 83 -27.50 -25.39 -15.01
N ALA A 84 -28.79 -25.28 -15.36
CA ALA A 84 -29.74 -26.36 -15.14
C ALA A 84 -29.28 -27.64 -15.86
N GLY A 85 -29.11 -28.73 -15.11
CA GLY A 85 -28.61 -30.01 -15.62
C GLY A 85 -27.09 -30.20 -15.57
N ALA A 86 -26.33 -29.24 -15.03
CA ALA A 86 -24.92 -29.43 -14.78
C ALA A 86 -24.68 -30.58 -13.79
N GLU A 87 -23.67 -31.41 -14.07
CA GLU A 87 -23.29 -32.52 -13.19
C GLU A 87 -22.72 -31.98 -11.87
N VAL A 88 -23.18 -32.55 -10.75
CA VAL A 88 -22.68 -32.24 -9.41
C VAL A 88 -21.78 -33.37 -8.92
N ILE A 89 -20.52 -33.09 -8.61
CA ILE A 89 -19.53 -34.06 -8.12
C ILE A 89 -18.88 -33.52 -6.85
N GLY A 90 -18.96 -34.27 -5.75
CA GLY A 90 -18.36 -33.88 -4.47
C GLY A 90 -18.90 -32.57 -3.88
N GLY A 91 -20.12 -32.19 -4.25
CA GLY A 91 -20.71 -30.90 -3.88
C GLY A 91 -20.34 -29.75 -4.82
N PHE A 92 -19.78 -30.01 -6.01
CA PHE A 92 -19.41 -28.99 -6.98
C PHE A 92 -20.04 -29.16 -8.33
N VAL A 93 -20.33 -28.05 -9.01
CA VAL A 93 -20.47 -28.00 -10.46
C VAL A 93 -19.13 -27.65 -11.07
N VAL A 94 -18.71 -28.41 -12.08
CA VAL A 94 -17.43 -28.23 -12.77
C VAL A 94 -17.66 -27.38 -14.02
N SER A 95 -16.98 -26.25 -14.11
CA SER A 95 -17.04 -25.35 -15.26
C SER A 95 -15.63 -25.15 -15.84
N PRO A 96 -15.34 -25.63 -17.06
CA PRO A 96 -14.08 -25.30 -17.73
C PRO A 96 -14.01 -23.78 -17.97
N GLU A 97 -12.86 -23.15 -17.68
CA GLU A 97 -12.68 -21.74 -18.02
C GLU A 97 -12.58 -21.56 -19.56
N PRO A 98 -12.94 -20.38 -20.11
CA PRO A 98 -12.78 -20.10 -21.53
C PRO A 98 -11.32 -20.31 -21.98
N GLY A 99 -11.11 -21.32 -22.80
CA GLY A 99 -9.80 -21.73 -23.29
C GLY A 99 -9.79 -23.19 -23.77
N PRO A 100 -8.73 -23.64 -24.45
CA PRO A 100 -8.59 -25.05 -24.80
C PRO A 100 -8.31 -25.86 -23.54
N VAL A 101 -9.37 -26.37 -22.91
CA VAL A 101 -9.27 -27.41 -21.89
C VAL A 101 -9.04 -28.73 -22.62
N ASP A 102 -7.94 -29.41 -22.31
CA ASP A 102 -7.72 -30.77 -22.81
C ASP A 102 -8.86 -31.68 -22.30
N ALA A 103 -9.69 -32.16 -23.22
CA ALA A 103 -10.85 -32.98 -22.91
C ALA A 103 -10.48 -34.29 -22.19
N ALA A 104 -9.30 -34.86 -22.49
CA ALA A 104 -8.84 -36.08 -21.82
C ALA A 104 -8.53 -35.81 -20.35
N LEU A 105 -7.88 -34.68 -20.05
CA LEU A 105 -7.55 -34.28 -18.67
C LEU A 105 -8.79 -33.95 -17.86
N LEU A 106 -9.75 -33.26 -18.46
CA LEU A 106 -11.02 -33.00 -17.79
C LEU A 106 -11.75 -34.30 -17.45
N VAL A 107 -11.82 -35.26 -18.38
CA VAL A 107 -12.44 -36.57 -18.12
C VAL A 107 -11.73 -37.32 -17.00
N GLU A 108 -10.40 -37.30 -16.95
CA GLU A 108 -9.63 -37.94 -15.89
C GLU A 108 -9.86 -37.27 -14.53
N LEU A 109 -9.82 -35.93 -14.47
CA LEU A 109 -10.12 -35.17 -13.26
C LEU A 109 -11.53 -35.49 -12.74
N LEU A 110 -12.55 -35.48 -13.61
CA LEU A 110 -13.92 -35.81 -13.23
C LEU A 110 -14.05 -37.25 -12.72
N THR A 111 -13.38 -38.20 -13.37
CA THR A 111 -13.36 -39.62 -12.95
C THR A 111 -12.76 -39.75 -11.56
N ARG A 112 -11.67 -39.04 -11.30
CA ARG A 112 -11.00 -39.02 -10.00
C ARG A 112 -11.87 -38.39 -8.91
N MET A 113 -12.48 -37.25 -9.19
CA MET A 113 -13.40 -36.60 -8.25
C MET A 113 -14.54 -37.53 -7.84
N ARG A 114 -15.13 -38.26 -8.81
CA ARG A 114 -16.16 -39.28 -8.53
C ARG A 114 -15.63 -40.43 -7.67
N ALA A 115 -14.42 -40.91 -7.95
CA ALA A 115 -13.80 -42.01 -7.21
C ALA A 115 -13.42 -41.63 -5.77
N SER A 116 -13.16 -40.34 -5.50
CA SER A 116 -12.76 -39.88 -4.17
C SER A 116 -13.85 -40.09 -3.10
N GLY A 117 -15.12 -40.04 -3.49
CA GLY A 117 -16.26 -40.05 -2.57
C GLY A 117 -16.29 -38.88 -1.57
N ALA A 118 -15.41 -37.87 -1.71
CA ALA A 118 -15.34 -36.74 -0.81
C ALA A 118 -16.51 -35.77 -1.07
N GLU A 119 -17.23 -35.41 -0.03
CA GLU A 119 -18.21 -34.32 -0.07
C GLU A 119 -17.63 -33.08 0.60
N VAL A 120 -17.61 -31.96 -0.12
CA VAL A 120 -17.20 -30.69 0.45
C VAL A 120 -18.43 -29.88 0.87
N ARG A 121 -18.42 -29.45 2.13
CA ARG A 121 -19.54 -28.70 2.72
C ARG A 121 -19.40 -27.22 2.41
N TRP A 122 -20.44 -26.66 1.80
CA TRP A 122 -20.59 -25.22 1.60
C TRP A 122 -21.30 -24.55 2.77
N ILE A 123 -20.97 -23.29 3.01
CA ILE A 123 -21.60 -22.45 4.04
C ILE A 123 -22.38 -21.33 3.35
N ASP A 124 -23.62 -21.11 3.78
CA ASP A 124 -24.43 -19.98 3.35
C ASP A 124 -23.96 -18.71 4.07
N ALA A 125 -23.21 -17.86 3.38
CA ALA A 125 -22.72 -16.60 3.95
C ALA A 125 -23.84 -15.59 4.21
N SER A 126 -25.07 -15.82 3.71
CA SER A 126 -26.23 -14.95 3.95
C SER A 126 -27.01 -15.31 5.21
N ALA A 127 -26.80 -16.49 5.79
CA ALA A 127 -27.57 -17.02 6.93
C ALA A 127 -27.24 -16.39 8.31
N GLY A 128 -26.56 -15.24 8.35
CA GLY A 128 -26.59 -14.35 9.52
C GLY A 128 -25.44 -14.48 10.52
N ALA A 129 -24.30 -15.08 10.18
CA ALA A 129 -23.08 -14.81 10.92
C ALA A 129 -22.48 -13.49 10.44
N ARG A 130 -22.67 -12.41 11.22
CA ARG A 130 -21.76 -11.25 11.15
C ARG A 130 -20.29 -11.64 11.42
N GLY A 131 -20.01 -12.89 11.80
CA GLY A 131 -18.67 -13.47 12.01
C GLY A 131 -18.19 -14.37 10.87
N GLY A 132 -18.29 -13.94 9.61
CA GLY A 132 -17.51 -14.59 8.55
C GLY A 132 -16.00 -14.37 8.79
N HIS A 133 -15.14 -15.32 8.41
CA HIS A 133 -13.68 -15.21 8.56
C HIS A 133 -13.09 -13.89 8.02
N GLU A 134 -13.71 -13.28 7.02
CA GLU A 134 -13.32 -11.96 6.51
C GLU A 134 -13.42 -10.86 7.58
N HIS A 135 -14.46 -10.89 8.41
CA HIS A 135 -14.60 -9.94 9.53
C HIS A 135 -13.59 -10.25 10.63
N VAL A 136 -13.37 -11.53 10.95
CA VAL A 136 -12.37 -11.96 11.94
C VAL A 136 -10.97 -11.47 11.57
N ALA A 137 -10.55 -11.65 10.31
CA ALA A 137 -9.25 -11.18 9.84
C ALA A 137 -9.15 -9.64 9.85
N ALA A 138 -10.24 -8.95 9.50
CA ALA A 138 -10.32 -7.49 9.57
C ALA A 138 -10.24 -6.99 11.02
N ASP A 139 -10.93 -7.63 11.96
CA ASP A 139 -10.93 -7.28 13.39
C ASP A 139 -9.55 -7.51 14.02
N ILE A 140 -8.89 -8.62 13.68
CA ILE A 140 -7.50 -8.87 14.11
C ILE A 140 -6.54 -7.83 13.52
N THR A 141 -6.72 -7.46 12.25
CA THR A 141 -5.91 -6.42 11.60
C THR A 141 -6.16 -5.05 12.25
N ALA A 142 -7.42 -4.73 12.56
CA ALA A 142 -7.79 -3.52 13.27
C ALA A 142 -7.22 -3.50 14.69
N ALA A 143 -7.21 -4.64 15.39
CA ALA A 143 -6.60 -4.77 16.71
C ALA A 143 -5.08 -4.56 16.66
N LEU A 144 -4.38 -5.17 15.71
CA LEU A 144 -2.94 -4.95 15.51
C LEU A 144 -2.65 -3.48 15.19
N ARG A 145 -3.47 -2.86 14.33
CA ARG A 145 -3.37 -1.41 14.05
C ARG A 145 -3.63 -0.56 15.29
N ALA A 146 -4.63 -0.90 16.10
CA ALA A 146 -4.90 -0.22 17.35
C ALA A 146 -3.68 -0.31 18.28
N LEU A 147 -3.02 -1.47 18.37
CA LEU A 147 -1.77 -1.64 19.11
C LEU A 147 -0.61 -0.81 18.53
N ASP A 148 -0.50 -0.68 17.21
CA ASP A 148 0.49 0.18 16.55
C ASP A 148 0.27 1.66 16.88
N LEU A 149 -0.98 2.05 17.09
CA LEU A 149 -1.38 3.39 17.53
C LEU A 149 -1.37 3.54 19.07
N GLY A 150 -1.23 2.43 19.79
CA GLY A 150 -1.26 2.39 21.25
C GLY A 150 -2.61 2.41 21.91
N ASP A 151 -3.66 2.16 21.16
CA ASP A 151 -5.01 2.01 21.69
C ASP A 151 -5.22 0.59 22.21
N ASP A 152 -4.59 0.30 23.34
CA ASP A 152 -4.64 -1.03 23.97
C ASP A 152 -6.07 -1.39 24.41
N ALA A 153 -6.95 -0.40 24.63
CA ALA A 153 -8.34 -0.62 25.02
C ALA A 153 -9.18 -1.07 23.83
N ASP A 154 -9.09 -0.36 22.70
CA ASP A 154 -9.78 -0.74 21.46
C ASP A 154 -9.26 -2.07 20.92
N ALA A 155 -7.93 -2.30 20.99
CA ALA A 155 -7.35 -3.59 20.62
C ALA A 155 -7.92 -4.74 21.46
N ARG A 156 -8.02 -4.57 22.79
CA ARG A 156 -8.65 -5.59 23.68
C ARG A 156 -10.11 -5.82 23.32
N ALA A 157 -10.88 -4.76 23.11
CA ALA A 157 -12.30 -4.86 22.75
C ALA A 157 -12.50 -5.66 21.46
N LEU A 158 -11.74 -5.35 20.40
CA LEU A 158 -11.78 -6.09 19.14
C LEU A 158 -11.39 -7.56 19.31
N LEU A 159 -10.36 -7.85 20.11
CA LEU A 159 -9.90 -9.22 20.35
C LEU A 159 -10.85 -10.03 21.25
N ASP A 160 -11.55 -9.39 22.18
CA ASP A 160 -12.55 -10.01 23.06
C ASP A 160 -13.83 -10.41 22.31
N GLU A 161 -14.14 -9.72 21.21
CA GLU A 161 -15.30 -10.00 20.36
C GLU A 161 -15.05 -11.12 19.33
N LEU A 162 -13.81 -11.62 19.22
CA LEU A 162 -13.48 -12.68 18.27
C LEU A 162 -14.29 -13.96 18.56
N PRO A 163 -14.87 -14.58 17.52
CA PRO A 163 -15.61 -15.81 17.71
C PRO A 163 -14.67 -16.98 18.08
N GLY A 164 -15.24 -18.02 18.69
CA GLY A 164 -14.56 -19.31 18.77
C GLY A 164 -14.36 -19.93 17.37
N GLY A 165 -13.46 -20.91 17.26
CA GLY A 165 -13.23 -21.62 15.99
C GLY A 165 -12.34 -20.90 14.98
N LEU A 166 -11.46 -20.01 15.45
CA LEU A 166 -10.47 -19.32 14.63
C LEU A 166 -9.57 -20.30 13.86
N SER A 167 -9.25 -19.97 12.60
CA SER A 167 -8.25 -20.69 11.81
C SER A 167 -6.85 -20.59 12.43
N VAL A 168 -5.93 -21.48 12.06
CA VAL A 168 -4.54 -21.47 12.57
C VAL A 168 -3.89 -20.09 12.43
N ARG A 169 -4.04 -19.45 11.26
CA ARG A 169 -3.47 -18.12 11.00
C ARG A 169 -4.11 -17.02 11.85
N GLU A 170 -5.44 -17.04 12.00
CA GLU A 170 -6.16 -16.09 12.86
C GLU A 170 -5.75 -16.26 14.33
N ARG A 171 -5.58 -17.50 14.80
CA ARG A 171 -5.09 -17.80 16.15
C ARG A 171 -3.70 -17.26 16.39
N LEU A 172 -2.76 -17.46 15.45
CA LEU A 172 -1.39 -16.96 15.57
C LEU A 172 -1.35 -15.42 15.56
N ASN A 173 -2.13 -14.77 14.69
CA ASN A 173 -2.19 -13.30 14.65
C ASN A 173 -2.84 -12.71 15.90
N ALA A 174 -3.94 -13.30 16.39
CA ALA A 174 -4.55 -12.89 17.65
C ALA A 174 -3.59 -13.13 18.83
N ALA A 175 -2.85 -14.23 18.84
CA ALA A 175 -1.83 -14.50 19.85
C ALA A 175 -0.69 -13.47 19.83
N ARG A 176 -0.24 -13.02 18.65
CA ARG A 176 0.71 -11.89 18.52
C ARG A 176 0.14 -10.61 19.14
N ALA A 177 -1.12 -10.29 18.86
CA ALA A 177 -1.77 -9.11 19.43
C ALA A 177 -1.88 -9.20 20.98
N TRP A 178 -2.32 -10.33 21.52
CA TRP A 178 -2.37 -10.56 22.97
C TRP A 178 -0.99 -10.56 23.63
N ARG A 179 0.05 -10.99 22.91
CA ARG A 179 1.44 -10.91 23.38
C ARG A 179 1.89 -9.46 23.55
N ARG A 180 1.58 -8.59 22.60
CA ARG A 180 1.86 -7.13 22.69
C ARG A 180 1.09 -6.45 23.82
N LEU A 181 -0.09 -6.96 24.16
CA LEU A 181 -0.89 -6.54 25.32
C LEU A 181 -0.39 -7.09 26.67
N ALA A 182 0.69 -7.88 26.67
CA ALA A 182 1.23 -8.56 27.84
C ALA A 182 0.23 -9.48 28.57
N GLU A 183 -0.60 -10.21 27.80
CA GLU A 183 -1.63 -11.13 28.31
C GLU A 183 -1.25 -12.61 28.01
N PRO A 184 -0.23 -13.18 28.68
CA PRO A 184 0.35 -14.48 28.30
C PRO A 184 -0.63 -15.64 28.43
N GLU A 185 -1.60 -15.58 29.35
CA GLU A 185 -2.60 -16.64 29.50
C GLU A 185 -3.49 -16.76 28.26
N ARG A 186 -3.87 -15.62 27.66
CA ARG A 186 -4.63 -15.57 26.41
C ARG A 186 -3.81 -16.07 25.22
N VAL A 187 -2.52 -15.74 25.19
CA VAL A 187 -1.58 -16.30 24.20
C VAL A 187 -1.55 -17.82 24.30
N THR A 188 -1.31 -18.38 25.49
CA THR A 188 -1.28 -19.83 25.71
C THR A 188 -2.59 -20.51 25.31
N ALA A 189 -3.74 -19.94 25.68
CA ALA A 189 -5.05 -20.47 25.31
C ALA A 189 -5.25 -20.48 23.78
N LEU A 190 -4.85 -19.39 23.09
CA LEU A 190 -4.98 -19.27 21.65
C LEU A 190 -4.05 -20.20 20.88
N VAL A 191 -2.88 -20.56 21.41
CA VAL A 191 -1.94 -21.44 20.69
C VAL A 191 -2.04 -22.92 21.09
N ALA A 192 -2.83 -23.25 22.11
CA ALA A 192 -3.00 -24.63 22.58
C ALA A 192 -3.51 -25.58 21.48
N GLY A 193 -2.80 -26.68 21.21
CA GLY A 193 -3.18 -27.64 20.17
C GLY A 193 -2.60 -27.32 18.79
N LEU A 194 -1.99 -26.15 18.58
CA LEU A 194 -1.34 -25.81 17.29
C LEU A 194 -0.11 -26.70 17.01
N GLU A 195 0.44 -27.35 18.03
CA GLU A 195 1.48 -28.39 17.89
C GLU A 195 1.05 -29.56 16.99
N THR A 196 -0.27 -29.80 16.87
CA THR A 196 -0.82 -30.84 15.99
C THR A 196 -1.10 -30.36 14.57
N ALA A 197 -1.03 -29.05 14.31
CA ALA A 197 -1.32 -28.44 13.02
C ALA A 197 -0.11 -28.41 12.06
N GLY A 198 1.05 -28.90 12.50
CA GLY A 198 2.28 -29.02 11.71
C GLY A 198 3.46 -28.22 12.28
N PRO A 199 4.67 -28.40 11.73
CA PRO A 199 5.90 -27.76 12.21
C PRO A 199 5.88 -26.24 12.27
N GLY A 200 5.32 -25.59 11.25
CA GLY A 200 5.21 -24.13 11.19
C GLY A 200 4.40 -23.54 12.36
N PRO A 201 3.12 -23.91 12.49
CA PRO A 201 2.28 -23.48 13.61
C PRO A 201 2.85 -23.87 14.98
N ALA A 202 3.43 -25.06 15.11
CA ALA A 202 4.07 -25.51 16.35
C ALA A 202 5.25 -24.61 16.74
N ALA A 203 6.13 -24.29 15.78
CA ALA A 203 7.27 -23.40 16.01
C ALA A 203 6.83 -21.96 16.35
N ALA A 204 5.82 -21.43 15.65
CA ALA A 204 5.29 -20.11 15.94
C ALA A 204 4.64 -20.03 17.34
N ALA A 205 3.87 -21.05 17.73
CA ALA A 205 3.32 -21.18 19.07
C ALA A 205 4.42 -21.26 20.14
N ALA A 206 5.48 -22.03 19.87
CA ALA A 206 6.61 -22.17 20.77
C ALA A 206 7.34 -20.83 20.97
N ALA A 207 7.57 -20.08 19.88
CA ALA A 207 8.18 -18.76 19.93
C ALA A 207 7.32 -17.75 20.70
N LEU A 208 6.01 -17.67 20.41
CA LEU A 208 5.08 -16.74 21.07
C LEU A 208 4.92 -17.00 22.57
N THR A 209 5.07 -18.25 23.00
CA THR A 209 5.06 -18.64 24.42
C THR A 209 6.42 -18.51 25.10
N GLY A 210 7.49 -18.25 24.34
CA GLY A 210 8.86 -18.17 24.83
C GLY A 210 9.47 -19.53 25.20
N SER A 211 8.91 -20.63 24.71
CA SER A 211 9.45 -21.98 24.94
C SER A 211 10.62 -22.32 24.03
N VAL A 212 10.78 -21.60 22.92
CA VAL A 212 12.00 -21.54 22.11
C VAL A 212 12.40 -20.08 21.94
N THR A 213 13.70 -19.83 21.95
CA THR A 213 14.25 -18.46 21.94
C THR A 213 15.36 -18.26 20.91
N THR A 214 15.77 -19.34 20.22
CA THR A 214 16.85 -19.28 19.22
C THR A 214 16.40 -19.81 17.86
N ALA A 215 17.06 -19.33 16.80
CA ALA A 215 16.83 -19.81 15.43
C ALA A 215 17.07 -21.33 15.28
N ASP A 216 18.11 -21.86 15.93
CA ASP A 216 18.47 -23.28 15.85
C ASP A 216 17.42 -24.18 16.51
N GLU A 217 16.86 -23.78 17.66
CA GLU A 217 15.74 -24.48 18.31
C GLU A 217 14.52 -24.56 17.39
N VAL A 218 14.17 -23.45 16.73
CA VAL A 218 13.05 -23.40 15.79
C VAL A 218 13.32 -24.27 14.55
N LEU A 219 14.53 -24.22 14.00
CA LEU A 219 14.90 -25.04 12.83
C LEU A 219 14.85 -26.53 13.13
N ALA A 220 15.13 -26.95 14.36
CA ALA A 220 15.01 -28.35 14.79
C ALA A 220 13.55 -28.85 14.74
N LEU A 221 12.57 -27.95 14.82
CA LEU A 221 11.14 -28.28 14.76
C LEU A 221 10.63 -28.56 13.34
N ALA A 222 11.34 -28.17 12.28
CA ALA A 222 10.90 -28.37 10.89
C ALA A 222 10.70 -29.84 10.49
N GLN A 223 11.33 -30.80 11.19
CA GLN A 223 11.18 -32.25 10.99
C GLN A 223 11.32 -32.75 9.53
N GLY A 224 12.08 -32.04 8.69
CA GLY A 224 12.31 -32.40 7.29
C GLY A 224 11.31 -31.80 6.29
N GLU A 225 10.36 -30.97 6.74
CA GLU A 225 9.53 -30.13 5.87
C GLU A 225 10.34 -28.98 5.24
N ASP A 226 9.75 -28.34 4.22
CA ASP A 226 10.31 -27.12 3.63
C ASP A 226 10.41 -26.04 4.72
N PRO A 227 11.61 -25.53 5.05
CA PRO A 227 11.78 -24.53 6.10
C PRO A 227 10.97 -23.25 5.89
N CYS A 228 10.44 -22.99 4.69
CA CYS A 228 9.55 -21.86 4.44
C CYS A 228 8.30 -21.86 5.35
N VAL A 229 7.86 -23.03 5.85
CA VAL A 229 6.74 -23.13 6.82
C VAL A 229 7.05 -22.50 8.17
N LEU A 230 8.33 -22.27 8.50
CA LEU A 230 8.77 -21.64 9.75
C LEU A 230 8.68 -20.10 9.73
N GLY A 231 8.16 -19.51 8.65
CA GLY A 231 8.08 -18.05 8.51
C GLY A 231 7.34 -17.36 9.65
N ASP A 232 6.27 -17.96 10.18
CA ASP A 232 5.50 -17.38 11.29
C ASP A 232 6.27 -17.35 12.61
N ALA A 233 7.25 -18.24 12.80
CA ALA A 233 8.13 -18.23 13.96
C ALA A 233 9.17 -17.11 13.85
N ALA A 234 9.68 -16.83 12.65
CA ALA A 234 10.57 -15.68 12.42
C ALA A 234 9.84 -14.35 12.69
N ASP A 235 8.59 -14.22 12.25
CA ASP A 235 7.76 -13.05 12.58
C ASP A 235 7.54 -12.94 14.10
N ALA A 236 7.33 -14.07 14.80
CA ALA A 236 7.19 -14.06 16.26
C ALA A 236 8.48 -13.59 16.98
N PHE A 237 9.67 -13.96 16.49
CA PHE A 237 10.93 -13.45 17.04
C PHE A 237 11.10 -11.95 16.84
N ALA A 238 10.75 -11.42 15.67
CA ALA A 238 10.81 -9.98 15.40
C ALA A 238 9.92 -9.20 16.39
N GLU A 239 8.68 -9.66 16.61
CA GLU A 239 7.73 -9.05 17.55
C GLU A 239 8.18 -9.13 19.02
N LEU A 240 8.99 -10.12 19.37
CA LEU A 240 9.56 -10.29 20.72
C LEU A 240 10.85 -9.50 20.94
N ALA A 241 11.18 -8.58 20.02
CA ALA A 241 12.45 -7.83 20.00
C ALA A 241 13.70 -8.74 19.97
N LEU A 242 13.57 -9.94 19.40
CA LEU A 242 14.66 -10.87 19.13
C LEU A 242 15.13 -10.74 17.68
N GLY A 243 15.41 -9.51 17.23
CA GLY A 243 15.71 -9.20 15.81
C GLY A 243 16.90 -9.96 15.24
N GLU A 244 17.93 -10.24 16.04
CA GLU A 244 19.08 -11.05 15.60
C GLU A 244 18.68 -12.51 15.32
N GLU A 245 17.83 -13.09 16.16
CA GLU A 245 17.31 -14.46 15.99
C GLU A 245 16.29 -14.53 14.85
N ALA A 246 15.44 -13.51 14.69
CA ALA A 246 14.54 -13.37 13.55
C ALA A 246 15.33 -13.34 12.23
N ARG A 247 16.39 -12.53 12.17
CA ARG A 247 17.31 -12.46 11.03
C ARG A 247 18.00 -13.79 10.77
N ALA A 248 18.58 -14.41 11.80
CA ALA A 248 19.29 -15.68 11.68
C ALA A 248 18.37 -16.81 11.18
N LEU A 249 17.15 -16.88 11.71
CA LEU A 249 16.14 -17.83 11.27
C LEU A 249 15.72 -17.58 9.81
N ALA A 250 15.46 -16.32 9.43
CA ALA A 250 15.12 -15.98 8.04
C ALA A 250 16.24 -16.33 7.06
N GLU A 251 17.50 -16.05 7.41
CA GLU A 251 18.69 -16.42 6.63
C GLU A 251 18.83 -17.94 6.47
N ALA A 252 18.61 -18.70 7.54
CA ALA A 252 18.66 -20.15 7.52
C ALA A 252 17.54 -20.76 6.66
N ILE A 253 16.31 -20.23 6.77
CA ILE A 253 15.17 -20.63 5.93
C ILE A 253 15.52 -20.36 4.46
N ARG A 254 15.97 -19.14 4.14
CA ARG A 254 16.36 -18.75 2.79
C ARG A 254 17.45 -19.65 2.21
N THR A 255 18.46 -19.98 3.00
CA THR A 255 19.59 -20.82 2.56
C THR A 255 19.13 -22.23 2.18
N ARG A 256 18.19 -22.80 2.96
CA ARG A 256 17.64 -24.14 2.72
C ARG A 256 16.49 -24.15 1.69
N SER A 257 15.76 -23.05 1.58
CA SER A 257 14.65 -22.84 0.64
C SER A 257 14.83 -21.53 -0.11
N PRO A 258 15.74 -21.47 -1.12
CA PRO A 258 16.04 -20.22 -1.81
C PRO A 258 14.86 -19.63 -2.59
N GLY A 259 13.81 -20.41 -2.84
CA GLY A 259 12.56 -19.96 -3.47
C GLY A 259 11.58 -19.27 -2.51
N CYS A 260 11.83 -19.31 -1.18
CA CYS A 260 10.95 -18.73 -0.18
C CYS A 260 11.10 -17.20 -0.15
N VAL A 261 10.35 -16.48 -0.99
CA VAL A 261 10.35 -14.99 -1.05
C VAL A 261 10.14 -14.37 0.33
N ALA A 262 9.26 -14.96 1.15
CA ALA A 262 8.98 -14.47 2.48
C ALA A 262 10.23 -14.48 3.39
N ALA A 263 11.11 -15.48 3.28
CA ALA A 263 12.37 -15.52 4.03
C ALA A 263 13.34 -14.42 3.60
N TRP A 264 13.47 -14.18 2.29
CA TRP A 264 14.23 -13.03 1.77
C TRP A 264 13.70 -11.71 2.30
N THR A 265 12.39 -11.50 2.24
CA THR A 265 11.78 -10.24 2.68
C THR A 265 11.99 -9.98 4.18
N ARG A 266 11.93 -11.04 5.00
CA ARG A 266 12.18 -10.95 6.44
C ARG A 266 13.64 -10.64 6.72
N GLU A 267 14.58 -11.40 6.16
CA GLU A 267 16.01 -11.15 6.39
C GLU A 267 16.40 -9.71 6.04
N ILE A 268 15.99 -9.22 4.87
CA ILE A 268 16.30 -7.85 4.43
C ILE A 268 15.67 -6.82 5.38
N ARG A 269 14.42 -7.03 5.82
CA ARG A 269 13.75 -6.14 6.78
C ARG A 269 14.49 -6.09 8.11
N GLU A 270 14.83 -7.23 8.68
CA GLU A 270 15.55 -7.30 9.95
C GLU A 270 16.93 -6.66 9.84
N ARG A 271 17.65 -6.86 8.72
CA ARG A 271 18.93 -6.16 8.47
C ARG A 271 18.75 -4.64 8.42
N LEU A 272 17.71 -4.14 7.75
CA LEU A 272 17.39 -2.71 7.74
C LEU A 272 17.09 -2.18 9.14
N GLN A 273 16.31 -2.91 9.94
CA GLN A 273 15.98 -2.52 11.32
C GLN A 273 17.20 -2.54 12.24
N LEU A 274 18.13 -3.47 12.05
CA LEU A 274 19.40 -3.55 12.76
C LEU A 274 20.45 -2.54 12.25
N GLY A 275 20.14 -1.75 11.22
CA GLY A 275 21.07 -0.79 10.62
C GLY A 275 22.18 -1.42 9.76
N ASP A 276 22.10 -2.72 9.46
CA ASP A 276 23.01 -3.43 8.55
C ASP A 276 22.65 -3.13 7.08
N LEU A 277 22.86 -1.87 6.66
CA LEU A 277 22.52 -1.41 5.31
C LEU A 277 23.34 -2.13 4.22
N VAL A 278 24.59 -2.49 4.52
CA VAL A 278 25.48 -3.20 3.59
C VAL A 278 24.97 -4.63 3.36
N GLY A 279 24.68 -5.37 4.43
CA GLY A 279 24.12 -6.71 4.33
C GLY A 279 22.71 -6.71 3.72
N ALA A 280 21.87 -5.74 4.07
CA ALA A 280 20.55 -5.56 3.47
C ALA A 280 20.65 -5.32 1.95
N GLY A 281 21.61 -4.50 1.51
CA GLY A 281 21.89 -4.25 0.10
C GLY A 281 22.30 -5.51 -0.65
N ALA A 282 23.25 -6.27 -0.10
CA ALA A 282 23.70 -7.52 -0.72
C ALA A 282 22.56 -8.56 -0.84
N ALA A 283 21.80 -8.77 0.25
CA ALA A 283 20.66 -9.68 0.23
C ALA A 283 19.56 -9.22 -0.74
N LEU A 284 19.34 -7.91 -0.86
CA LEU A 284 18.36 -7.34 -1.78
C LEU A 284 18.77 -7.50 -3.24
N ASP A 285 20.04 -7.27 -3.58
CA ASP A 285 20.54 -7.45 -4.95
C ASP A 285 20.40 -8.91 -5.43
N ASP A 286 20.71 -9.85 -4.55
CA ASP A 286 20.48 -11.28 -4.78
C ASP A 286 18.98 -11.58 -4.96
N ALA A 287 18.12 -11.01 -4.10
CA ALA A 287 16.68 -11.19 -4.18
C ALA A 287 16.08 -10.61 -5.48
N LEU A 288 16.54 -9.43 -5.92
CA LEU A 288 16.08 -8.79 -7.16
C LEU A 288 16.50 -9.59 -8.41
N THR A 289 17.65 -10.25 -8.35
CA THR A 289 18.09 -11.16 -9.41
C THR A 289 17.20 -12.40 -9.49
N ARG A 290 16.76 -12.90 -8.33
CA ARG A 290 15.99 -14.14 -8.22
C ARG A 290 14.49 -13.95 -8.42
N PHE A 291 13.94 -12.82 -7.98
CA PHE A 291 12.52 -12.48 -8.04
C PHE A 291 12.31 -11.14 -8.75
N PRO A 292 12.66 -11.05 -10.05
CA PRO A 292 12.54 -9.82 -10.80
C PRO A 292 11.08 -9.35 -10.84
N GLY A 293 10.82 -8.15 -10.32
CA GLY A 293 9.49 -7.55 -10.31
C GLY A 293 8.60 -7.94 -9.13
N ASP A 294 9.09 -8.72 -8.17
CA ASP A 294 8.32 -8.98 -6.94
C ASP A 294 8.04 -7.66 -6.18
N PRO A 295 6.77 -7.36 -5.85
CA PRO A 295 6.40 -6.09 -5.25
C PRO A 295 6.93 -5.93 -3.82
N SER A 296 7.06 -7.02 -3.06
CA SER A 296 7.58 -6.98 -1.68
C SER A 296 9.09 -6.75 -1.67
N ILE A 297 9.83 -7.37 -2.60
CA ILE A 297 11.26 -7.07 -2.79
C ILE A 297 11.47 -5.62 -3.26
N THR A 298 10.62 -5.14 -4.18
CA THR A 298 10.67 -3.74 -4.63
C THR A 298 10.39 -2.76 -3.49
N ALA A 299 9.45 -3.07 -2.58
CA ALA A 299 9.17 -2.25 -1.41
C ALA A 299 10.38 -2.17 -0.45
N LEU A 300 11.14 -3.26 -0.30
CA LEU A 300 12.37 -3.26 0.50
C LEU A 300 13.49 -2.45 -0.16
N ARG A 301 13.56 -2.44 -1.50
CA ARG A 301 14.46 -1.53 -2.23
C ARG A 301 14.18 -0.06 -1.92
N VAL A 302 12.91 0.33 -1.84
CA VAL A 302 12.54 1.70 -1.44
C VAL A 302 13.02 1.99 -0.03
N SER A 303 12.81 1.07 0.92
CA SER A 303 13.28 1.23 2.30
C SER A 303 14.81 1.36 2.39
N LEU A 304 15.56 0.52 1.67
CA LEU A 304 17.03 0.61 1.62
C LEU A 304 17.50 1.93 1.02
N LEU A 305 16.92 2.36 -0.11
CA LEU A 305 17.27 3.62 -0.76
C LEU A 305 16.95 4.82 0.13
N ALA A 306 15.84 4.77 0.88
CA ALA A 306 15.47 5.82 1.82
C ALA A 306 16.40 5.88 3.05
N ALA A 307 16.97 4.75 3.47
CA ALA A 307 17.95 4.67 4.56
C ALA A 307 19.40 4.95 4.10
N SER A 308 19.65 4.97 2.79
CA SER A 308 20.98 5.20 2.21
C SER A 308 21.28 6.70 2.09
N GLU A 309 22.56 7.03 1.86
CA GLU A 309 22.96 8.41 1.57
C GLU A 309 22.20 8.97 0.35
N PRO A 310 21.57 10.16 0.49
CA PRO A 310 20.87 10.81 -0.62
C PRO A 310 21.83 11.10 -1.77
N SER A 311 21.47 10.65 -2.97
CA SER A 311 22.25 10.92 -4.18
C SER A 311 21.33 11.11 -5.37
N ALA A 312 21.85 11.74 -6.43
CA ALA A 312 21.11 11.90 -7.68
C ALA A 312 20.65 10.55 -8.26
N ALA A 313 21.45 9.49 -8.08
CA ALA A 313 21.10 8.13 -8.49
C ALA A 313 19.99 7.52 -7.62
N THR A 314 20.01 7.77 -6.31
CA THR A 314 18.95 7.37 -5.36
C THR A 314 17.62 8.01 -5.78
N VAL A 315 17.61 9.31 -6.09
CA VAL A 315 16.43 10.03 -6.56
C VAL A 315 15.91 9.44 -7.88
N ASP A 316 16.77 9.16 -8.86
CA ASP A 316 16.36 8.55 -10.13
C ASP A 316 15.75 7.16 -9.93
N ALA A 317 16.34 6.34 -9.07
CA ALA A 317 15.84 5.01 -8.75
C ALA A 317 14.47 5.07 -8.07
N LEU A 318 14.30 5.93 -7.07
CA LEU A 318 13.02 6.13 -6.38
C LEU A 318 11.95 6.68 -7.31
N ALA A 319 12.31 7.59 -8.22
CA ALA A 319 11.38 8.13 -9.21
C ALA A 319 10.89 7.04 -10.19
N ALA A 320 11.78 6.15 -10.64
CA ALA A 320 11.38 5.02 -11.47
C ALA A 320 10.42 4.07 -10.73
N ILE A 321 10.70 3.76 -9.46
CA ILE A 321 9.85 2.90 -8.62
C ILE A 321 8.49 3.54 -8.33
N ALA A 322 8.46 4.85 -8.06
CA ALA A 322 7.24 5.62 -7.81
C ALA A 322 6.34 5.68 -9.06
N ARG A 323 6.90 5.87 -10.25
CA ARG A 323 6.13 5.84 -11.51
C ARG A 323 5.46 4.48 -11.76
N GLY A 324 6.09 3.38 -11.32
CA GLY A 324 5.53 2.03 -11.44
C GLY A 324 4.35 1.73 -10.50
N ALA A 325 4.23 2.43 -9.36
CA ALA A 325 3.04 2.36 -8.50
C ALA A 325 2.84 3.69 -7.73
N PRO A 326 2.24 4.70 -8.38
CA PRO A 326 2.07 6.03 -7.78
C PRO A 326 1.10 6.06 -6.60
N ALA A 327 0.24 5.05 -6.45
CA ALA A 327 -0.68 4.93 -5.32
C ALA A 327 -0.04 4.43 -4.02
N ALA A 328 1.26 4.09 -4.03
CA ALA A 328 1.98 3.66 -2.83
C ALA A 328 2.64 4.87 -2.13
N PRO A 329 2.04 5.43 -1.05
CA PRO A 329 2.49 6.68 -0.42
C PRO A 329 3.96 6.61 0.03
N LYS A 330 4.43 5.47 0.54
CA LYS A 330 5.84 5.29 0.95
C LYS A 330 6.83 5.61 -0.17
N ARG A 331 6.50 5.31 -1.43
CA ARG A 331 7.39 5.56 -2.59
C ARG A 331 7.50 7.05 -2.91
N LEU A 332 6.36 7.75 -2.89
CA LEU A 332 6.30 9.18 -3.12
C LEU A 332 7.04 9.95 -2.01
N ARG A 333 6.83 9.57 -0.74
CA ARG A 333 7.55 10.20 0.39
C ARG A 333 9.04 9.95 0.33
N ALA A 334 9.47 8.70 0.08
CA ALA A 334 10.89 8.39 -0.05
C ALA A 334 11.55 9.24 -1.15
N LEU A 335 10.88 9.42 -2.30
CA LEU A 335 11.37 10.28 -3.37
C LEU A 335 11.50 11.75 -2.94
N ALA A 336 10.46 12.31 -2.30
CA ALA A 336 10.48 13.70 -1.84
C ALA A 336 11.59 13.91 -0.80
N ALA A 337 11.72 13.02 0.18
CA ALA A 337 12.76 13.08 1.20
C ALA A 337 14.17 12.98 0.60
N ALA A 338 14.40 12.03 -0.32
CA ALA A 338 15.69 11.89 -0.98
C ALA A 338 16.06 13.13 -1.82
N LEU A 339 15.07 13.78 -2.44
CA LEU A 339 15.27 15.01 -3.21
C LEU A 339 15.56 16.21 -2.31
N ALA A 340 14.83 16.36 -1.20
CA ALA A 340 15.01 17.43 -0.23
C ALA A 340 16.39 17.36 0.45
N ALA A 341 16.92 16.15 0.63
CA ALA A 341 18.22 15.92 1.24
C ALA A 341 19.41 16.03 0.25
N LEU A 342 19.18 16.29 -1.04
CA LEU A 342 20.28 16.57 -1.97
C LEU A 342 20.93 17.92 -1.65
N PRO A 343 22.26 18.04 -1.79
CA PRO A 343 22.93 19.33 -1.68
C PRO A 343 22.52 20.26 -2.83
N GLU A 344 22.53 21.56 -2.59
CA GLU A 344 22.52 22.53 -3.68
C GLU A 344 23.90 22.52 -4.38
N PRO A 345 23.99 22.62 -5.72
CA PRO A 345 22.92 22.96 -6.68
C PRO A 345 22.15 21.76 -7.28
N ASP A 346 22.41 20.54 -6.83
CA ASP A 346 21.83 19.32 -7.42
C ASP A 346 20.33 19.23 -7.19
N ARG A 347 19.86 19.59 -5.99
CA ARG A 347 18.41 19.71 -5.67
C ARG A 347 17.71 20.64 -6.66
N ALA A 348 18.18 21.87 -6.83
CA ALA A 348 17.59 22.82 -7.77
C ALA A 348 17.58 22.31 -9.22
N ALA A 349 18.65 21.64 -9.67
CA ALA A 349 18.70 21.07 -11.03
C ALA A 349 17.64 19.97 -11.23
N ARG A 350 17.45 19.11 -10.23
CA ARG A 350 16.42 18.07 -10.26
C ARG A 350 15.01 18.64 -10.22
N LEU A 351 14.75 19.64 -9.36
CA LEU A 351 13.45 20.31 -9.30
C LEU A 351 13.06 20.96 -10.63
N ARG A 352 14.01 21.62 -11.32
CA ARG A 352 13.75 22.14 -12.68
C ARG A 352 13.33 21.04 -13.66
N THR A 353 13.98 19.89 -13.60
CA THR A 353 13.65 18.74 -14.46
C THR A 353 12.22 18.26 -14.23
N TYR A 354 11.77 18.17 -12.96
CA TYR A 354 10.39 17.79 -12.65
C TYR A 354 9.38 18.89 -13.02
N ALA A 355 9.71 20.17 -12.84
CA ALA A 355 8.87 21.27 -13.27
C ALA A 355 8.65 21.27 -14.80
N GLU A 356 9.71 21.03 -15.57
CA GLU A 356 9.61 20.87 -17.03
C GLU A 356 8.81 19.63 -17.44
N ALA A 357 8.95 18.51 -16.71
CA ALA A 357 8.16 17.31 -16.94
C ALA A 357 6.66 17.57 -16.70
N LEU A 358 6.32 18.23 -15.58
CA LEU A 358 4.95 18.60 -15.25
C LEU A 358 4.35 19.59 -16.26
N ALA A 359 5.16 20.52 -16.78
CA ALA A 359 4.71 21.45 -17.82
C ALA A 359 4.41 20.75 -19.15
N ARG A 360 5.18 19.71 -19.51
CA ARG A 360 4.93 18.88 -20.71
C ARG A 360 3.75 17.95 -20.53
N ASP A 361 3.64 17.35 -19.35
CA ASP A 361 2.57 16.42 -19.00
C ASP A 361 1.96 16.80 -17.64
N PRO A 362 0.87 17.59 -17.66
CA PRO A 362 0.11 17.88 -16.45
C PRO A 362 -0.53 16.65 -15.81
N ALA A 363 -0.44 15.44 -16.36
CA ALA A 363 -0.91 14.22 -15.70
C ALA A 363 0.23 13.43 -15.03
N ASP A 364 1.50 13.84 -15.15
CA ASP A 364 2.64 13.15 -14.51
C ASP A 364 2.52 13.26 -12.98
N VAL A 365 2.04 12.17 -12.37
CA VAL A 365 1.80 12.06 -10.93
C VAL A 365 3.07 12.29 -10.11
N VAL A 366 4.22 11.77 -10.58
CA VAL A 366 5.48 11.89 -9.85
C VAL A 366 6.02 13.30 -9.95
N ALA A 367 6.00 13.91 -11.14
CA ALA A 367 6.42 15.29 -11.31
C ALA A 367 5.53 16.26 -10.49
N ARG A 368 4.22 16.03 -10.50
CA ARG A 368 3.27 16.80 -9.68
C ARG A 368 3.55 16.66 -8.19
N TRP A 369 3.74 15.43 -7.69
CA TRP A 369 4.05 15.20 -6.28
C TRP A 369 5.34 15.90 -5.87
N VAL A 370 6.40 15.77 -6.67
CA VAL A 370 7.71 16.39 -6.38
C VAL A 370 7.62 17.91 -6.37
N VAL A 371 7.02 18.52 -7.40
CA VAL A 371 6.89 19.99 -7.50
C VAL A 371 5.99 20.53 -6.38
N GLY A 372 4.89 19.84 -6.07
CA GLY A 372 3.98 20.23 -5.01
C GLY A 372 4.59 20.11 -3.62
N SER A 373 5.31 19.02 -3.33
CA SER A 373 6.02 18.84 -2.05
C SER A 373 7.14 19.86 -1.87
N ALA A 374 7.91 20.15 -2.92
CA ALA A 374 8.93 21.19 -2.85
C ALA A 374 8.34 22.59 -2.61
N ALA A 375 7.15 22.87 -3.15
CA ALA A 375 6.45 24.12 -2.85
C ALA A 375 6.01 24.20 -1.38
N LEU A 376 5.65 23.09 -0.74
CA LEU A 376 5.41 23.05 0.72
C LEU A 376 6.69 23.36 1.49
N ASP A 377 7.79 22.70 1.15
CA ASP A 377 9.09 22.90 1.81
C ASP A 377 9.60 24.34 1.67
N ASP A 378 9.32 24.99 0.53
CA ASP A 378 9.68 26.38 0.26
C ASP A 378 8.66 27.39 0.85
N GLY A 379 7.60 26.92 1.52
CA GLY A 379 6.56 27.74 2.16
C GLY A 379 5.52 28.36 1.20
N ASP A 380 5.48 27.97 -0.07
CA ASP A 380 4.50 28.42 -1.06
C ASP A 380 3.23 27.55 -1.02
N GLN A 381 2.45 27.71 0.05
CA GLN A 381 1.28 26.89 0.35
C GLN A 381 0.19 26.97 -0.71
N ARG A 382 0.03 28.15 -1.34
CA ARG A 382 -0.93 28.35 -2.42
C ARG A 382 -0.55 27.52 -3.64
N ARG A 383 0.72 27.57 -4.05
CA ARG A 383 1.22 26.76 -5.17
C ARG A 383 1.20 25.29 -4.84
N ALA A 384 1.59 24.90 -3.64
CA ALA A 384 1.52 23.51 -3.20
C ALA A 384 0.10 22.96 -3.34
N ARG A 385 -0.91 23.68 -2.82
CA ARG A 385 -2.32 23.31 -2.97
C ARG A 385 -2.74 23.21 -4.44
N GLU A 386 -2.45 24.23 -5.25
CA GLU A 386 -2.78 24.24 -6.69
C GLU A 386 -2.18 23.03 -7.43
N VAL A 387 -0.91 22.72 -7.15
CA VAL A 387 -0.20 21.61 -7.79
C VAL A 387 -0.69 20.25 -7.28
N LEU A 388 -0.93 20.10 -5.98
CA LEU A 388 -1.26 18.81 -5.36
C LEU A 388 -2.75 18.44 -5.42
N GLU A 389 -3.67 19.39 -5.49
CA GLU A 389 -5.13 19.10 -5.46
C GLU A 389 -5.55 18.09 -6.55
N PRO A 390 -5.06 18.17 -7.81
CA PRO A 390 -5.37 17.15 -8.82
C PRO A 390 -4.90 15.73 -8.44
N LEU A 391 -3.87 15.58 -7.59
CA LEU A 391 -3.46 14.25 -7.11
C LEU A 391 -4.50 13.64 -6.17
N SER A 392 -5.24 14.44 -5.40
CA SER A 392 -6.27 13.90 -4.50
C SER A 392 -7.38 13.18 -5.28
N GLN A 393 -7.63 13.63 -6.52
CA GLN A 393 -8.60 13.03 -7.43
C GLN A 393 -8.02 11.81 -8.14
N ALA A 394 -6.75 11.88 -8.57
CA ALA A 394 -6.08 10.79 -9.27
C ALA A 394 -5.70 9.62 -8.35
N LEU A 395 -5.45 9.91 -7.08
CA LEU A 395 -4.99 8.99 -6.04
C LEU A 395 -5.87 9.10 -4.78
N PRO A 396 -7.17 8.78 -4.89
CA PRO A 396 -8.07 8.86 -3.74
C PRO A 396 -7.60 7.90 -2.64
N GLY A 397 -7.57 8.39 -1.40
CA GLY A 397 -7.20 7.58 -0.24
C GLY A 397 -5.70 7.36 -0.04
N VAL A 398 -4.81 8.03 -0.78
CA VAL A 398 -3.37 8.01 -0.52
C VAL A 398 -3.04 9.02 0.60
N PRO A 399 -2.65 8.56 1.82
CA PRO A 399 -2.46 9.45 2.98
C PRO A 399 -1.44 10.55 2.73
N ALA A 400 -0.35 10.27 2.02
CA ALA A 400 0.70 11.26 1.73
C ALA A 400 0.15 12.52 1.02
N VAL A 401 -0.78 12.34 0.08
CA VAL A 401 -1.40 13.46 -0.65
C VAL A 401 -2.35 14.24 0.26
N ALA A 402 -3.16 13.52 1.05
CA ALA A 402 -4.09 14.14 2.00
C ALA A 402 -3.36 14.94 3.09
N VAL A 403 -2.26 14.43 3.63
CA VAL A 403 -1.41 15.11 4.62
C VAL A 403 -0.77 16.36 4.02
N ALA A 404 -0.18 16.26 2.82
CA ALA A 404 0.44 17.40 2.14
C ALA A 404 -0.57 18.54 1.86
N LEU A 405 -1.79 18.20 1.45
CA LEU A 405 -2.87 19.18 1.27
C LEU A 405 -3.39 19.73 2.60
N ALA A 406 -3.45 18.91 3.66
CA ALA A 406 -3.84 19.37 4.99
C ALA A 406 -2.86 20.40 5.56
N ILE A 407 -1.55 20.21 5.34
CA ILE A 407 -0.53 21.20 5.70
C ILE A 407 -0.79 22.53 4.96
N ALA A 408 -0.94 22.48 3.63
CA ALA A 408 -1.23 23.68 2.84
C ALA A 408 -2.52 24.38 3.28
N ASP A 409 -3.60 23.62 3.51
CA ASP A 409 -4.88 24.17 3.95
C ASP A 409 -4.79 24.81 5.33
N PHE A 410 -4.08 24.19 6.28
CA PHE A 410 -3.87 24.74 7.62
C PHE A 410 -3.10 26.07 7.58
N GLU A 411 -2.00 26.11 6.83
CA GLU A 411 -1.16 27.31 6.68
C GLU A 411 -1.88 28.43 5.90
N LEU A 412 -2.88 28.09 5.08
CA LEU A 412 -3.78 29.04 4.43
C LEU A 412 -4.96 29.46 5.33
N GLY A 413 -5.03 28.97 6.56
CA GLY A 413 -6.07 29.30 7.56
C GLY A 413 -7.33 28.43 7.51
N ASP A 414 -7.36 27.38 6.70
CA ASP A 414 -8.47 26.42 6.60
C ASP A 414 -8.23 25.19 7.49
N SER A 415 -8.23 25.40 8.82
CA SER A 415 -8.02 24.31 9.78
C SER A 415 -9.11 23.22 9.71
N ALA A 416 -10.34 23.59 9.37
CA ALA A 416 -11.45 22.64 9.27
C ALA A 416 -11.28 21.71 8.05
N GLY A 417 -10.94 22.26 6.88
CA GLY A 417 -10.61 21.49 5.69
C GLY A 417 -9.41 20.57 5.92
N ALA A 418 -8.36 21.09 6.58
CA ALA A 418 -7.18 20.31 6.93
C ALA A 418 -7.52 19.08 7.80
N LEU A 419 -8.28 19.27 8.89
CA LEU A 419 -8.70 18.17 9.76
C LEU A 419 -9.55 17.12 9.04
N ALA A 420 -10.48 17.55 8.18
CA ALA A 420 -11.30 16.62 7.39
C ALA A 420 -10.46 15.74 6.46
N ARG A 421 -9.39 16.29 5.86
CA ARG A 421 -8.45 15.49 5.05
C ARG A 421 -7.66 14.50 5.90
N LEU A 422 -7.22 14.90 7.09
CA LEU A 422 -6.50 14.02 8.02
C LEU A 422 -7.40 12.91 8.57
N ASP A 423 -8.69 13.16 8.79
CA ASP A 423 -9.67 12.13 9.17
C ASP A 423 -9.81 11.07 8.07
N ALA A 424 -9.92 11.50 6.81
CA ALA A 424 -9.96 10.58 5.68
C ALA A 424 -8.66 9.78 5.53
N ALA A 425 -7.50 10.43 5.73
CA ALA A 425 -6.19 9.78 5.69
C ALA A 425 -6.01 8.75 6.80
N ALA A 426 -6.49 9.05 8.02
CA ALA A 426 -6.44 8.14 9.15
C ALA A 426 -7.27 6.86 8.95
N GLY A 427 -8.27 6.89 8.07
CA GLY A 427 -9.06 5.71 7.68
C GLY A 427 -8.41 4.82 6.60
N ALA A 428 -7.30 5.24 5.99
CA ALA A 428 -6.65 4.47 4.92
C ALA A 428 -6.07 3.14 5.43
N PRO A 429 -5.95 2.09 4.60
CA PRO A 429 -5.36 0.81 5.01
C PRO A 429 -3.89 0.92 5.43
N GLU A 430 -3.11 1.79 4.78
CA GLU A 430 -1.72 2.04 5.12
C GLU A 430 -1.65 3.14 6.20
N LEU A 431 -0.97 2.82 7.32
CA LEU A 431 -0.73 3.78 8.39
C LEU A 431 0.30 4.83 7.93
N ASP A 432 -0.01 6.11 8.14
CA ASP A 432 0.95 7.21 8.01
C ASP A 432 1.02 8.00 9.32
N PRO A 433 2.07 7.80 10.13
CA PRO A 433 2.26 8.54 11.37
C PRO A 433 2.23 10.06 11.17
N THR A 434 2.66 10.56 9.99
CA THR A 434 2.63 12.00 9.68
C THR A 434 1.22 12.59 9.77
N THR A 435 0.18 11.78 9.56
CA THR A 435 -1.22 12.18 9.75
C THR A 435 -1.48 12.67 11.17
N ASP A 436 -0.97 11.93 12.17
CA ASP A 436 -1.15 12.26 13.57
C ASP A 436 -0.23 13.41 14.03
N TYR A 437 0.99 13.49 13.48
CA TYR A 437 1.88 14.63 13.71
C TYR A 437 1.24 15.96 13.29
N VAL A 438 0.77 16.03 12.03
CA VAL A 438 0.12 17.24 11.49
C VAL A 438 -1.20 17.52 12.21
N ARG A 439 -1.96 16.49 12.60
CA ARG A 439 -3.16 16.68 13.42
C ARG A 439 -2.82 17.36 14.75
N ALA A 440 -1.75 16.94 15.41
CA ALA A 440 -1.32 17.56 16.67
C ALA A 440 -0.94 19.04 16.50
N GLU A 441 -0.20 19.36 15.43
CA GLU A 441 0.15 20.73 15.07
C GLU A 441 -1.10 21.61 14.93
N ILE A 442 -2.15 21.12 14.27
CA ILE A 442 -3.40 21.87 14.05
C ILE A 442 -4.19 22.05 15.36
N LEU A 443 -4.23 21.02 16.21
CA LEU A 443 -5.08 20.99 17.40
C LEU A 443 -4.44 21.65 18.63
N ARG A 444 -3.14 21.99 18.62
CA ARG A 444 -2.39 22.48 19.79
C ARG A 444 -2.98 23.70 20.52
N ASP A 445 -3.73 24.53 19.79
CA ASP A 445 -4.35 25.74 20.34
C ASP A 445 -5.85 25.57 20.62
N THR A 446 -6.52 24.58 20.01
CA THR A 446 -7.99 24.41 20.04
C THR A 446 -8.46 23.21 20.85
N ASP A 447 -7.71 22.09 20.83
CA ASP A 447 -7.99 20.86 21.56
C ASP A 447 -6.66 20.19 21.96
N ARG A 448 -6.04 20.71 23.03
CA ARG A 448 -4.76 20.21 23.55
C ARG A 448 -4.80 18.74 23.97
N PRO A 449 -5.86 18.23 24.65
CA PRO A 449 -5.98 16.81 24.91
C PRO A 449 -5.95 15.97 23.63
N ALA A 450 -6.65 16.38 22.56
CA ALA A 450 -6.58 15.68 21.29
C ALA A 450 -5.22 15.79 20.60
N ALA A 451 -4.54 16.95 20.70
CA ALA A 451 -3.18 17.12 20.19
C ALA A 451 -2.19 16.17 20.88
N LEU A 452 -2.25 16.03 22.21
CA LEU A 452 -1.41 15.09 22.96
C LEU A 452 -1.67 13.63 22.56
N ARG A 453 -2.95 13.23 22.40
CA ARG A 453 -3.28 11.89 21.88
C ARG A 453 -2.71 11.65 20.48
N ALA A 454 -2.75 12.67 19.61
CA ALA A 454 -2.19 12.56 18.28
C ALA A 454 -0.65 12.44 18.32
N LEU A 455 0.05 13.19 19.17
CA LEU A 455 1.51 13.04 19.35
C LEU A 455 1.89 11.65 19.88
N GLU A 456 1.11 11.10 20.83
CA GLU A 456 1.32 9.73 21.31
C GLU A 456 1.17 8.70 20.18
N ARG A 457 0.09 8.81 19.37
CA ARG A 457 -0.11 7.96 18.20
C ARG A 457 1.01 8.10 17.16
N TYR A 458 1.50 9.32 16.93
CA TYR A 458 2.65 9.55 16.06
C TYR A 458 3.88 8.79 16.56
N THR A 459 4.25 8.94 17.83
CA THR A 459 5.43 8.29 18.40
C THR A 459 5.34 6.77 18.31
N ARG A 460 4.19 6.18 18.65
CA ARG A 460 4.02 4.71 18.54
C ARG A 460 3.95 4.23 17.10
N GLY A 461 3.26 4.96 16.23
CA GLY A 461 3.23 4.69 14.80
C GLY A 461 4.64 4.68 14.20
N CYS A 462 5.49 5.63 14.60
CA CYS A 462 6.89 5.68 14.18
C CYS A 462 7.72 4.46 14.60
N LEU A 463 7.48 3.93 15.81
CA LEU A 463 8.12 2.69 16.25
C LEU A 463 7.67 1.48 15.42
N SER A 464 6.39 1.43 15.01
CA SER A 464 5.84 0.31 14.24
C SER A 464 6.27 0.32 12.77
N VAL A 465 6.13 1.46 12.08
CA VAL A 465 6.40 1.52 10.62
C VAL A 465 7.83 1.98 10.28
N GLY A 466 8.60 2.39 11.28
CA GLY A 466 9.95 2.93 11.13
C GLY A 466 9.95 4.35 10.56
N CYS A 467 9.89 5.35 11.44
CA CYS A 467 10.22 6.72 11.05
C CYS A 467 11.74 6.87 10.93
N SER A 468 12.21 7.47 9.83
CA SER A 468 13.64 7.64 9.56
C SER A 468 14.17 9.02 9.92
N ASP A 469 13.35 9.90 10.50
CA ASP A 469 13.69 11.30 10.77
C ASP A 469 13.81 11.54 12.29
N ALA A 470 15.02 11.32 12.82
CA ALA A 470 15.34 11.58 14.22
C ALA A 470 15.06 13.04 14.63
N ALA A 471 15.20 14.00 13.71
CA ALA A 471 14.89 15.39 13.99
C ALA A 471 13.39 15.58 14.18
N ARG A 472 12.54 14.87 13.44
CA ARG A 472 11.08 14.92 13.65
C ARG A 472 10.66 14.24 14.95
N GLU A 473 11.32 13.16 15.36
CA GLU A 473 11.09 12.54 16.68
C GLU A 473 11.42 13.50 17.83
N GLU A 474 12.58 14.17 17.76
CA GLU A 474 12.97 15.21 18.71
C GLU A 474 11.96 16.38 18.73
N ARG A 475 11.51 16.82 17.55
CA ARG A 475 10.44 17.82 17.44
C ARG A 475 9.15 17.34 18.10
N ALA A 476 8.68 16.13 17.82
CA ALA A 476 7.46 15.60 18.43
C ALA A 476 7.54 15.50 19.96
N ALA A 477 8.71 15.12 20.50
CA ALA A 477 8.95 15.14 21.95
C ALA A 477 8.88 16.57 22.51
N THR A 478 9.46 17.54 21.80
CA THR A 478 9.40 18.97 22.15
C THR A 478 7.95 19.49 22.12
N LEU A 479 7.20 19.19 21.05
CA LEU A 479 5.78 19.53 20.91
C LEU A 479 4.97 18.97 22.08
N THR A 480 5.23 17.72 22.47
CA THR A 480 4.55 17.06 23.59
C THR A 480 4.76 17.82 24.89
N GLN A 481 6.00 18.23 25.19
CA GLN A 481 6.32 19.03 26.38
C GLN A 481 5.64 20.40 26.35
N LEU A 482 5.67 21.08 25.19
CA LEU A 482 5.05 22.39 25.02
C LEU A 482 3.53 22.32 25.21
N VAL A 483 2.84 21.41 24.53
CA VAL A 483 1.38 21.25 24.64
C VAL A 483 0.98 20.85 26.06
N THR A 484 1.75 19.99 26.73
CA THR A 484 1.52 19.61 28.13
C THR A 484 1.60 20.81 29.06
N ARG A 485 2.65 21.63 28.93
CA ARG A 485 2.80 22.87 29.71
C ARG A 485 1.64 23.83 29.45
N CYS A 486 1.31 24.07 28.18
CA CYS A 486 0.23 24.97 27.80
C CYS A 486 -1.16 24.51 28.30
N LEU A 487 -1.38 23.20 28.37
CA LEU A 487 -2.59 22.62 28.96
C LEU A 487 -2.63 22.86 30.47
N ALA A 488 -1.52 22.68 31.18
CA ALA A 488 -1.45 22.88 32.63
C ALA A 488 -1.55 24.36 33.05
N GLU A 489 -1.01 25.27 32.24
CA GLU A 489 -1.01 26.71 32.50
C GLU A 489 -2.28 27.42 31.99
N GLU A 490 -3.17 26.71 31.29
CA GLU A 490 -4.41 27.25 30.69
C GLU A 490 -4.18 28.48 29.79
N VAL A 491 -3.00 28.60 29.18
CA VAL A 491 -2.71 29.72 28.27
C VAL A 491 -3.60 29.62 27.03
N PRO A 492 -4.13 30.73 26.49
CA PRO A 492 -5.00 30.67 25.30
C PRO A 492 -4.24 30.25 24.04
N VAL A 493 -2.92 30.47 24.02
CA VAL A 493 -2.07 30.40 22.85
C VAL A 493 -0.77 29.71 23.26
N CYS A 494 -0.44 28.57 22.65
CA CYS A 494 0.79 27.85 22.97
C CYS A 494 1.96 28.42 22.14
N GLU A 495 2.90 29.11 22.78
CA GLU A 495 4.08 29.67 22.10
C GLU A 495 5.23 28.65 22.04
N GLY A 496 5.98 28.64 20.93
CA GLY A 496 7.07 27.71 20.67
C GLY A 496 7.55 27.72 19.22
N ASP A 497 8.65 27.01 18.96
CA ASP A 497 9.19 26.79 17.62
C ASP A 497 8.39 25.68 16.91
N TRP A 498 7.27 26.07 16.31
CA TRP A 498 6.35 25.17 15.60
C TRP A 498 6.81 24.95 14.15
N GLU A 499 6.66 23.72 13.60
CA GLU A 499 7.01 23.41 12.20
C GLU A 499 6.11 24.17 11.24
N HIS A 500 4.82 24.23 11.57
CA HIS A 500 3.83 25.03 10.86
C HIS A 500 3.53 26.29 11.67
N PRO A 501 4.21 27.43 11.39
CA PRO A 501 3.90 28.67 12.08
C PRO A 501 2.42 28.98 11.88
N ARG A 502 1.82 29.71 12.82
CA ARG A 502 0.43 30.13 12.62
C ARG A 502 0.37 30.85 11.27
N ALA A 503 -0.72 30.65 10.54
CA ALA A 503 -1.26 31.72 9.74
C ALA A 503 -1.50 32.88 10.71
N VAL A 504 -0.45 33.69 10.97
CA VAL A 504 -0.62 35.03 11.49
C VAL A 504 -1.63 35.57 10.53
N ALA A 505 -2.83 35.86 11.02
CA ALA A 505 -3.89 36.38 10.19
C ALA A 505 -3.34 37.65 9.54
N ALA A 506 -2.70 37.50 8.39
CA ALA A 506 -2.58 38.50 7.35
C ALA A 506 -3.97 38.60 6.72
N VAL A 507 -4.97 38.78 7.58
CA VAL A 507 -6.08 39.67 7.31
C VAL A 507 -5.50 41.07 7.52
N GLU A 508 -4.49 41.43 6.74
CA GLU A 508 -4.63 42.71 6.07
C GLU A 508 -5.86 42.47 5.19
N ALA A 509 -7.00 42.99 5.64
CA ALA A 509 -8.16 43.14 4.79
C ALA A 509 -7.63 43.61 3.42
N PRO A 510 -8.04 42.99 2.30
CA PRO A 510 -7.50 43.30 0.99
C PRO A 510 -7.41 44.81 0.91
N VAL A 511 -6.18 45.34 0.84
CA VAL A 511 -5.95 46.78 0.72
C VAL A 511 -6.87 47.19 -0.41
N GLU A 512 -7.91 47.95 -0.06
CA GLU A 512 -8.93 48.39 -1.00
C GLU A 512 -8.17 48.92 -2.20
N ALA A 513 -8.25 48.19 -3.32
CA ALA A 513 -7.41 48.48 -4.46
C ALA A 513 -7.58 49.98 -4.75
N PRO A 514 -6.49 50.78 -4.79
CA PRO A 514 -6.61 52.21 -4.98
C PRO A 514 -7.53 52.43 -6.17
N ALA A 515 -8.59 53.21 -5.96
CA ALA A 515 -9.61 53.46 -6.96
C ALA A 515 -8.93 53.67 -8.32
N PRO A 516 -9.38 52.98 -9.38
CA PRO A 516 -8.68 52.99 -10.66
C PRO A 516 -8.40 54.43 -11.06
N ALA A 517 -7.13 54.73 -11.31
CA ALA A 517 -6.72 56.06 -11.74
C ALA A 517 -7.61 56.47 -12.92
N PRO A 518 -8.11 57.73 -12.95
CA PRO A 518 -8.93 58.19 -14.05
C PRO A 518 -8.19 57.94 -15.37
N PRO A 519 -8.90 57.45 -16.41
CA PRO A 519 -8.26 57.10 -17.67
C PRO A 519 -7.48 58.30 -18.20
N PRO A 520 -6.25 58.09 -18.72
CA PRO A 520 -5.48 59.17 -19.31
C PRO A 520 -6.29 59.81 -20.46
N PRO A 521 -6.19 61.13 -20.64
CA PRO A 521 -6.88 61.80 -21.74
C PRO A 521 -6.47 61.15 -23.08
N PRO A 522 -7.40 60.99 -24.02
CA PRO A 522 -7.12 60.34 -25.30
C PRO A 522 -5.99 61.09 -26.03
N PRO A 523 -5.04 60.37 -26.67
CA PRO A 523 -4.00 61.01 -27.44
C PRO A 523 -4.60 61.82 -28.60
N PRO A 524 -4.01 62.98 -28.96
CA PRO A 524 -4.46 63.77 -30.10
C PRO A 524 -4.41 62.93 -31.37
N ALA A 525 -5.44 63.07 -32.21
CA ALA A 525 -5.63 62.27 -33.42
C ALA A 525 -4.41 62.35 -34.34
N ALA A 526 -3.86 61.19 -34.71
CA ALA A 526 -2.74 61.08 -35.63
C ALA A 526 -3.14 61.58 -37.02
N ALA A 527 -2.26 62.39 -37.63
CA ALA A 527 -2.39 62.81 -39.02
C ALA A 527 -2.29 61.62 -39.98
N PRO A 528 -3.01 61.64 -41.12
CA PRO A 528 -2.99 60.55 -42.09
C PRO A 528 -1.60 60.42 -42.75
N PRO A 529 -1.17 59.19 -43.06
CA PRO A 529 0.12 58.96 -43.72
C PRO A 529 0.08 59.43 -45.20
N PRO A 530 1.21 59.87 -45.76
CA PRO A 530 1.31 60.18 -47.18
C PRO A 530 1.28 58.89 -48.02
N ALA A 531 0.72 59.01 -49.22
CA ALA A 531 0.64 57.96 -50.23
C ALA A 531 2.02 57.52 -50.72
N ASP A 532 2.22 56.21 -50.79
CA ASP A 532 3.46 55.54 -51.22
C ASP A 532 3.39 55.22 -52.73
N PRO A 533 4.34 55.70 -53.57
CA PRO A 533 4.43 55.35 -54.98
C PRO A 533 5.68 54.52 -55.27
N SER A 534 5.52 53.21 -55.49
CA SER A 534 6.38 52.32 -56.32
C SER A 534 5.98 50.87 -56.02
N ASP A 535 5.32 50.08 -56.87
CA ASP A 535 5.60 49.69 -58.26
C ASP A 535 7.06 49.29 -58.52
N GLY A 536 7.32 47.98 -58.47
CA GLY A 536 8.57 47.37 -58.93
C GLY A 536 8.80 45.91 -58.52
N THR A 537 8.20 44.95 -59.22
CA THR A 537 8.69 43.56 -59.37
C THR A 537 9.12 43.36 -60.84
N PRO A 538 9.91 42.34 -61.27
CA PRO A 538 10.29 41.07 -60.60
C PRO A 538 11.77 40.63 -60.84
N LEU A 539 12.09 39.36 -60.53
CA LEU A 539 13.25 38.52 -60.95
C LEU A 539 14.44 38.36 -59.97
N ALA A 540 14.38 37.30 -59.14
CA ALA A 540 15.50 36.35 -58.95
C ALA A 540 15.00 35.08 -58.23
N TRP A 541 14.82 34.02 -59.03
CA TRP A 541 14.58 32.64 -58.59
C TRP A 541 15.94 31.92 -58.41
N LEU A 542 15.93 30.89 -57.54
CA LEU A 542 16.83 29.71 -57.53
C LEU A 542 18.24 29.86 -56.93
N LEU A 543 18.44 29.25 -55.74
CA LEU A 543 19.39 28.15 -55.47
C LEU A 543 19.54 27.95 -53.95
N GLY A 544 19.15 26.79 -53.42
CA GLY A 544 19.44 26.45 -52.02
C GLY A 544 18.67 25.28 -51.41
N LEU A 545 18.38 24.22 -52.18
CA LEU A 545 17.73 23.02 -51.68
C LEU A 545 18.30 21.80 -52.43
N SER A 546 19.44 21.30 -51.96
CA SER A 546 20.08 20.02 -52.37
C SER A 546 21.36 19.79 -51.55
N ALA A 547 21.29 19.06 -50.42
CA ALA A 547 22.40 18.24 -49.90
C ALA A 547 21.98 17.50 -48.60
N LEU A 548 21.17 16.45 -48.77
CA LEU A 548 20.97 15.38 -47.80
C LEU A 548 21.17 14.10 -48.62
N LEU A 549 22.34 13.45 -48.43
CA LEU A 549 22.71 12.07 -48.82
C LEU A 549 24.22 11.98 -49.12
N ALA A 550 25.03 11.75 -48.07
CA ALA A 550 26.26 10.95 -48.13
C ALA A 550 26.91 10.94 -46.73
N LEU A 551 26.78 9.81 -46.03
CA LEU A 551 27.83 9.16 -45.20
C LEU A 551 27.19 8.16 -44.23
N THR A 552 26.71 7.06 -44.81
CA THR A 552 26.61 5.77 -44.12
C THR A 552 27.88 4.98 -44.38
N GLY A 553 28.58 4.56 -43.32
CA GLY A 553 29.45 3.37 -43.35
C GLY A 553 30.88 3.57 -42.87
N VAL A 554 31.15 3.24 -41.58
CA VAL A 554 32.28 2.44 -41.03
C VAL A 554 31.92 2.21 -39.55
N TRP A 555 31.14 1.19 -39.18
CA TRP A 555 31.57 -0.16 -38.74
C TRP A 555 32.79 -0.23 -37.80
N ALA A 556 32.49 -0.49 -36.53
CA ALA A 556 33.15 -1.49 -35.68
C ALA A 556 34.66 -1.40 -35.40
N VAL A 557 35.04 -0.71 -34.30
CA VAL A 557 36.07 -1.16 -33.35
C VAL A 557 35.83 -0.41 -32.03
N PHE A 558 35.43 -1.10 -30.96
CA PHE A 558 35.83 -0.90 -29.55
C PHE A 558 34.85 -1.61 -28.59
N ARG A 559 34.84 -2.94 -28.66
CA ARG A 559 34.32 -3.80 -27.59
C ARG A 559 35.28 -4.97 -27.39
N ARG A 560 36.23 -4.79 -26.48
CA ARG A 560 37.01 -5.80 -25.71
C ARG A 560 38.43 -5.29 -25.46
N ARG A 561 38.72 -4.93 -24.19
CA ARG A 561 39.82 -5.48 -23.38
C ARG A 561 40.13 -4.54 -22.21
N ARG A 562 39.81 -5.00 -20.99
CA ARG A 562 40.70 -5.25 -19.85
C ARG A 562 39.77 -5.66 -18.69
N ARG A 563 39.73 -6.96 -18.38
CA ARG A 563 40.63 -7.69 -17.44
C ARG A 563 40.38 -7.24 -16.02
#